data_AF-A0A5J6GH19-F1
#
_entry.id   AF-A0A5J6GH19-F1
#
_cell.length_a   1.000
_cell.length_b   1.000
_cell.length_c   1.000
_cell.angle_alpha   90.00
_cell.angle_beta   90.00
_cell.angle_gamma   90.00
#
_symmetry.space_group_name_H-M   'P 1'
#
loop_
_entity.id
_entity.type
_entity.pdbx_description
1 polymer ?
#
loop_
_entity_poly.entity_id
_entity_poly.type
_entity_poly.pdbx_seq_one_letter_code
_entity_poly.pdbx_strand_id
1 'polypeptide(L)'
;MGGPGDPPAGEPEGAPNGGEDEYRSVVFDESFVRAARLQEFSAQERMGDHARAVRRRSTVQRNLSRQAVILVVLIAVAFGTAIYMGVRHPDATPVGKPPEPLRMTVIPLAPQGRVPGSRKVADLYAHSPAAQFSVGADGINLPAVHRTSHFSESQVMTALTTVKDYLVESSLDADVLTGGSTRPVRILVDPGQLGQFDRSFRHPAADGRHAATGWLVRFDPTAVELADERVRVQGTLRATETDKSTIEVTSDHTFVYALRPADNGDAEASLFTVRRQLQFRFDRDDLRIRQAELLVSYLQAGPLACPAESANHLRPLLAGQKAKAGGPAGTDPYATGGATALCGTLAASAQPSW
;
A
#
# COMPACT_ATOMS: atom_id res chain seq x y z
N MET A 1 20.03 31.95 -35.64
CA MET A 1 18.58 32.23 -35.73
C MET A 1 18.26 33.09 -34.51
N GLY A 2 18.52 34.40 -34.43
CA GLY A 2 18.04 35.53 -35.25
C GLY A 2 16.61 35.88 -34.83
N GLY A 3 16.22 36.97 -34.16
CA GLY A 3 16.78 38.23 -33.64
C GLY A 3 15.62 38.98 -32.92
N PRO A 4 15.62 40.32 -32.75
CA PRO A 4 16.28 41.08 -31.68
C PRO A 4 15.33 42.09 -30.95
N GLY A 5 15.82 42.77 -29.90
CA GLY A 5 15.26 44.06 -29.48
C GLY A 5 15.50 44.46 -28.02
N ASP A 6 16.55 45.24 -27.80
CA ASP A 6 17.12 45.69 -26.52
C ASP A 6 16.47 47.03 -26.00
N PRO A 7 16.94 47.67 -24.89
CA PRO A 7 16.15 48.14 -23.74
C PRO A 7 15.83 49.65 -23.76
N PRO A 8 15.06 50.21 -22.80
CA PRO A 8 14.95 51.66 -22.68
C PRO A 8 16.06 52.26 -21.80
N ALA A 9 16.93 53.05 -22.44
CA ALA A 9 17.79 54.04 -21.82
C ALA A 9 16.99 55.31 -21.49
N GLY A 10 17.38 55.97 -20.40
CA GLY A 10 16.74 57.19 -19.90
C GLY A 10 17.17 58.48 -20.62
N GLU A 11 16.25 59.45 -20.52
CA GLU A 11 16.31 60.92 -20.65
C GLU A 11 16.87 61.54 -21.95
N PRO A 12 16.26 62.67 -22.34
CA PRO A 12 17.09 63.86 -22.36
C PRO A 12 16.42 65.11 -21.74
N GLU A 13 17.30 65.86 -21.10
CA GLU A 13 17.32 67.28 -20.82
C GLU A 13 16.58 68.19 -21.82
N GLY A 14 16.10 69.33 -21.28
CA GLY A 14 16.28 70.62 -21.96
C GLY A 14 15.13 71.11 -22.85
N ALA A 15 14.45 72.15 -22.36
CA ALA A 15 13.95 73.24 -23.23
C ALA A 15 15.10 73.81 -24.09
N PRO A 16 14.90 74.46 -25.26
CA PRO A 16 13.84 75.45 -25.54
C PRO A 16 13.29 75.52 -26.99
N ASN A 17 12.26 76.38 -27.18
CA ASN A 17 11.79 77.00 -28.44
C ASN A 17 11.25 76.07 -29.55
N GLY A 18 10.03 76.18 -30.07
CA GLY A 18 8.98 77.19 -30.01
C GLY A 18 8.14 77.06 -31.31
N GLY A 19 6.81 76.90 -31.18
CA GLY A 19 5.81 76.82 -32.27
C GLY A 19 5.81 75.47 -33.02
N GLU A 20 4.74 74.70 -33.19
CA GLU A 20 3.33 75.05 -33.44
C GLU A 20 2.35 73.87 -33.12
N ASP A 21 2.56 73.10 -32.03
CA ASP A 21 1.74 71.91 -31.69
C ASP A 21 0.86 72.07 -30.42
N GLU A 22 0.39 73.28 -30.13
CA GLU A 22 -0.35 73.61 -28.89
C GLU A 22 -1.81 73.12 -28.86
N TYR A 23 -2.35 72.53 -29.94
CA TYR A 23 -3.78 72.19 -30.01
C TYR A 23 -4.10 70.69 -30.04
N ARG A 24 -3.11 69.80 -29.88
CA ARG A 24 -3.35 68.34 -29.88
C ARG A 24 -3.59 67.72 -28.50
N SER A 25 -3.44 68.51 -27.43
CA SER A 25 -3.69 68.09 -26.04
C SER A 25 -5.08 68.47 -25.51
N VAL A 26 -5.92 69.13 -26.32
CA VAL A 26 -7.27 69.56 -25.94
C VAL A 26 -8.33 68.63 -26.53
N VAL A 27 -8.17 67.33 -26.31
CA VAL A 27 -9.23 66.34 -26.59
C VAL A 27 -9.84 65.94 -25.25
N PHE A 28 -11.10 66.31 -25.05
CA PHE A 28 -11.85 66.03 -23.82
C PHE A 28 -11.88 64.53 -23.54
N ASP A 29 -11.19 64.08 -22.50
CA ASP A 29 -11.18 62.68 -22.09
C ASP A 29 -12.48 62.30 -21.34
N GLU A 30 -12.73 60.99 -21.16
CA GLU A 30 -13.92 60.48 -20.46
C GLU A 30 -13.97 60.95 -18.98
N SER A 31 -12.82 61.29 -18.40
CA SER A 31 -12.71 61.80 -17.03
C SER A 31 -13.20 63.25 -16.92
N PHE A 32 -12.93 64.10 -17.92
CA PHE A 32 -13.43 65.47 -18.02
C PHE A 32 -14.95 65.49 -18.16
N VAL A 33 -15.51 64.60 -19.01
CA VAL A 33 -16.96 64.45 -19.18
C VAL A 33 -17.63 63.99 -17.88
N ARG A 34 -16.99 63.11 -17.10
CA ARG A 34 -17.51 62.69 -15.79
C ARG A 34 -17.40 63.77 -14.72
N ALA A 35 -16.40 64.64 -14.78
CA ALA A 35 -16.20 65.73 -13.82
C ALA A 35 -17.15 66.93 -14.05
N ALA A 36 -17.81 67.01 -15.20
CA ALA A 36 -18.77 68.06 -15.52
C ALA A 36 -19.95 68.08 -14.53
N ARG A 37 -20.06 69.15 -13.74
CA ARG A 37 -21.07 69.32 -12.67
C ARG A 37 -22.44 69.83 -13.18
N LEU A 38 -22.54 70.11 -14.47
CA LEU A 38 -23.72 70.69 -15.11
C LEU A 38 -24.12 69.79 -16.28
N GLN A 39 -25.41 69.48 -16.36
CA GLN A 39 -25.99 68.71 -17.46
C GLN A 39 -27.01 69.59 -18.17
N GLU A 40 -26.84 69.77 -19.47
CA GLU A 40 -27.82 70.45 -20.31
C GLU A 40 -29.00 69.53 -20.64
N PHE A 41 -30.19 70.12 -20.72
CA PHE A 41 -31.40 69.42 -21.14
C PHE A 41 -31.38 69.11 -22.63
N SER A 42 -31.98 67.99 -23.01
CA SER A 42 -32.12 67.60 -24.42
C SER A 42 -33.06 68.55 -25.17
N ALA A 43 -32.94 68.61 -26.50
CA ALA A 43 -33.74 69.49 -27.35
C ALA A 43 -35.27 69.25 -27.19
N GLN A 44 -35.68 68.00 -26.93
CA GLN A 44 -37.08 67.65 -26.64
C GLN A 44 -37.57 68.25 -25.31
N GLU A 45 -36.74 68.28 -24.27
CA GLU A 45 -37.09 68.75 -22.93
C GLU A 45 -37.17 70.28 -22.83
N ARG A 46 -36.59 71.01 -23.80
CA ARG A 46 -36.70 72.47 -23.93
C ARG A 46 -38.02 72.94 -24.56
N MET A 47 -38.86 72.04 -25.09
CA MET A 47 -40.15 72.41 -25.70
C MET A 47 -41.31 72.57 -24.70
N GLY A 48 -41.07 72.30 -23.40
CA GLY A 48 -42.03 72.57 -22.33
C GLY A 48 -41.94 73.98 -21.76
N ASP A 49 -43.02 74.43 -21.12
CA ASP A 49 -43.21 75.79 -20.59
C ASP A 49 -42.04 76.25 -19.71
N HIS A 50 -41.59 77.49 -19.96
CA HIS A 50 -40.30 78.09 -19.56
C HIS A 50 -39.57 77.48 -18.34
N ALA A 51 -38.67 76.54 -18.59
CA ALA A 51 -37.79 75.93 -17.57
C ALA A 51 -36.29 76.26 -17.83
N ARG A 52 -35.56 76.59 -16.76
CA ARG A 52 -34.13 76.99 -16.76
C ARG A 52 -33.22 76.01 -17.51
N ALA A 53 -32.28 76.54 -18.29
CA ALA A 53 -31.48 75.78 -19.27
C ALA A 53 -30.43 74.80 -18.71
N VAL A 54 -30.23 74.70 -17.38
CA VAL A 54 -29.20 73.83 -16.79
C VAL A 54 -29.66 73.30 -15.43
N ARG A 55 -29.44 72.00 -15.16
CA ARG A 55 -29.60 71.43 -13.80
C ARG A 55 -28.23 71.03 -13.21
N ARG A 56 -28.05 71.27 -11.91
CA ARG A 56 -26.94 70.66 -11.15
C ARG A 56 -27.19 69.16 -11.03
N ARG A 57 -26.20 68.36 -11.43
CA ARG A 57 -26.23 66.91 -11.24
C ARG A 57 -26.06 66.63 -9.73
N SER A 58 -27.08 66.09 -9.07
CA SER A 58 -26.91 65.62 -7.69
C SER A 58 -26.09 64.33 -7.71
N THR A 59 -25.01 64.28 -6.94
CA THR A 59 -24.27 63.05 -6.69
C THR A 59 -25.15 62.14 -5.86
N VAL A 60 -25.76 61.14 -6.51
CA VAL A 60 -26.45 60.05 -5.82
C VAL A 60 -25.40 59.32 -4.99
N GLN A 61 -25.34 59.62 -3.69
CA GLN A 61 -24.73 58.69 -2.75
C GLN A 61 -25.55 57.41 -2.85
N ARG A 62 -24.99 56.39 -3.51
CA ARG A 62 -25.55 55.04 -3.52
C ARG A 62 -25.54 54.56 -2.08
N ASN A 63 -26.65 54.79 -1.37
CA ASN A 63 -26.95 54.05 -0.16
C ASN A 63 -26.89 52.57 -0.56
N LEU A 64 -25.88 51.85 -0.06
CA LEU A 64 -25.82 50.40 -0.19
C LEU A 64 -27.16 49.89 0.33
N SER A 65 -27.99 49.36 -0.58
CA SER A 65 -29.26 48.74 -0.23
C SER A 65 -29.02 47.79 0.95
N ARG A 66 -29.90 47.80 1.94
CA ARG A 66 -29.86 46.84 3.06
C ARG A 66 -29.62 45.40 2.56
N GLN A 67 -30.12 45.08 1.37
CA GLN A 67 -29.93 43.78 0.73
C GLN A 67 -28.47 43.50 0.34
N ALA A 68 -27.71 44.50 -0.12
CA ALA A 68 -26.29 44.35 -0.45
C ALA A 68 -25.45 44.12 0.82
N VAL A 69 -25.79 44.81 1.91
CA VAL A 69 -25.13 44.60 3.22
C VAL A 69 -25.46 43.20 3.75
N ILE A 70 -26.71 42.77 3.69
CA ILE A 70 -27.14 41.42 4.08
C ILE A 70 -26.42 40.35 3.25
N LEU A 71 -26.29 40.56 1.93
CA LEU A 71 -25.58 39.63 1.06
C LEU A 71 -24.11 39.49 1.44
N VAL A 72 -23.41 40.61 1.69
CA VAL A 72 -22.01 40.60 2.12
C VAL A 72 -21.85 39.90 3.47
N VAL A 73 -22.75 40.13 4.41
CA VAL A 73 -22.75 39.44 5.72
C VAL A 73 -22.97 37.93 5.53
N LEU A 74 -23.91 37.51 4.67
CA LEU A 74 -24.13 36.09 4.38
C LEU A 74 -22.91 35.43 3.74
N ILE A 75 -22.23 36.11 2.81
CA ILE A 75 -20.99 35.62 2.21
C ILE A 75 -19.89 35.50 3.27
N ALA A 76 -19.73 36.51 4.12
CA ALA A 76 -18.74 36.50 5.21
C ALA A 76 -19.02 35.40 6.23
N VAL A 77 -20.29 35.14 6.57
CA VAL A 77 -20.70 34.04 7.45
C VAL A 77 -20.46 32.69 6.78
N ALA A 78 -20.80 32.52 5.51
CA ALA A 78 -20.56 31.29 4.77
C ALA A 78 -19.05 30.97 4.69
N PHE A 79 -18.23 31.96 4.35
CA PHE A 79 -16.76 31.82 4.36
C PHE A 79 -16.22 31.58 5.75
N GLY A 80 -16.71 32.31 6.76
CA GLY A 80 -16.31 32.10 8.16
C GLY A 80 -16.65 30.69 8.64
N THR A 81 -17.80 30.15 8.22
CA THR A 81 -18.24 28.78 8.54
C THR A 81 -17.40 27.75 7.79
N ALA A 82 -17.08 27.99 6.51
CA ALA A 82 -16.20 27.12 5.73
C ALA A 82 -14.76 27.10 6.26
N ILE A 83 -14.22 28.27 6.65
CA ILE A 83 -12.91 28.39 7.31
C ILE A 83 -12.96 27.74 8.68
N TYR A 84 -14.01 27.97 9.46
CA TYR A 84 -14.18 27.35 10.78
C TYR A 84 -14.33 25.83 10.71
N MET A 85 -15.06 25.29 9.73
CA MET A 85 -15.11 23.85 9.46
C MET A 85 -13.79 23.32 8.90
N GLY A 86 -13.07 24.10 8.09
CA GLY A 86 -11.74 23.75 7.60
C GLY A 86 -10.69 23.69 8.72
N VAL A 87 -10.74 24.64 9.66
CA VAL A 87 -9.79 24.79 10.79
C VAL A 87 -10.19 23.90 11.98
N ARG A 88 -11.47 23.63 12.19
CA ARG A 88 -11.97 22.61 13.13
C ARG A 88 -12.24 21.29 12.41
N HIS A 89 -11.16 20.67 11.91
CA HIS A 89 -11.09 19.20 11.94
C HIS A 89 -10.45 18.79 13.27
N PRO A 90 -11.22 18.57 14.36
CA PRO A 90 -10.72 17.85 15.52
C PRO A 90 -10.82 16.35 15.23
N ASP A 91 -10.00 15.92 14.29
CA ASP A 91 -9.45 14.58 14.17
C ASP A 91 -8.29 14.80 13.21
N ALA A 92 -7.20 15.37 13.74
CA ALA A 92 -5.91 15.03 13.18
C ALA A 92 -5.86 13.50 13.22
N THR A 93 -6.14 12.85 12.09
CA THR A 93 -5.73 11.47 11.85
C THR A 93 -4.33 11.39 12.42
N PRO A 94 -4.09 10.59 13.47
CA PRO A 94 -2.73 10.33 13.89
C PRO A 94 -2.03 9.95 12.60
N VAL A 95 -1.04 10.74 12.18
CA VAL A 95 -0.20 10.35 11.04
C VAL A 95 0.28 8.96 11.42
N GLY A 96 -0.25 7.94 10.74
CA GLY A 96 0.02 6.55 11.05
C GLY A 96 1.52 6.39 11.18
N LYS A 97 1.99 5.74 12.24
CA LYS A 97 3.41 5.49 12.42
C LYS A 97 3.90 4.82 11.13
N PRO A 98 4.94 5.35 10.47
CA PRO A 98 5.39 4.83 9.19
C PRO A 98 5.61 3.32 9.29
N PRO A 99 5.16 2.55 8.28
CA PRO A 99 5.18 1.10 8.34
C PRO A 99 6.59 0.60 8.58
N GLU A 100 6.71 -0.34 9.52
CA GLU A 100 7.98 -0.94 9.86
C GLU A 100 8.38 -1.94 8.76
N PRO A 101 9.66 -2.02 8.37
CA PRO A 101 10.05 -3.01 7.38
C PRO A 101 9.96 -4.42 7.99
N LEU A 102 9.36 -5.36 7.25
CA LEU A 102 9.20 -6.76 7.63
C LEU A 102 10.54 -7.39 8.02
N ARG A 103 10.54 -8.11 9.14
CA ARG A 103 11.66 -8.97 9.57
C ARG A 103 11.34 -10.42 9.29
N MET A 104 12.30 -11.14 8.73
CA MET A 104 12.11 -12.49 8.22
C MET A 104 13.13 -13.46 8.80
N THR A 105 12.66 -14.66 9.13
CA THR A 105 13.50 -15.80 9.49
C THR A 105 13.03 -17.01 8.71
N VAL A 106 13.93 -17.62 7.93
CA VAL A 106 13.65 -18.83 7.16
C VAL A 106 14.56 -19.95 7.65
N ILE A 107 13.97 -21.02 8.15
CA ILE A 107 14.68 -22.17 8.71
C ILE A 107 14.39 -23.41 7.85
N PRO A 108 15.34 -23.83 7.00
CA PRO A 108 15.25 -25.12 6.34
C PRO A 108 15.36 -26.27 7.34
N LEU A 109 14.57 -27.32 7.12
CA LEU A 109 14.53 -28.54 7.93
C LEU A 109 15.03 -29.73 7.11
N ALA A 110 16.19 -30.28 7.48
CA ALA A 110 16.78 -31.42 6.80
C ALA A 110 16.17 -32.75 7.26
N PRO A 111 15.72 -33.62 6.35
CA PRO A 111 15.29 -34.97 6.70
C PRO A 111 16.47 -35.80 7.22
N GLN A 112 16.20 -36.68 8.19
CA GLN A 112 17.21 -37.60 8.73
C GLN A 112 17.52 -38.78 7.78
N GLY A 113 16.62 -39.08 6.84
CA GLY A 113 16.69 -40.24 5.96
C GLY A 113 16.36 -39.91 4.51
N ARG A 114 15.98 -40.93 3.73
CA ARG A 114 15.36 -40.72 2.43
C ARG A 114 14.00 -40.08 2.65
N VAL A 115 13.65 -39.10 1.82
CA VAL A 115 12.30 -38.54 1.80
C VAL A 115 11.31 -39.64 1.35
N PRO A 116 10.27 -39.94 2.15
CA PRO A 116 9.25 -40.90 1.76
C PRO A 116 8.50 -40.45 0.50
N GLY A 117 8.24 -41.40 -0.39
CA GLY A 117 7.54 -41.20 -1.65
C GLY A 117 6.38 -42.16 -1.82
N SER A 118 5.37 -41.77 -2.60
CA SER A 118 4.33 -42.67 -3.10
C SER A 118 3.73 -42.12 -4.38
N ARG A 119 3.30 -43.02 -5.28
CA ARG A 119 2.52 -42.66 -6.47
C ARG A 119 1.09 -42.23 -6.15
N LYS A 120 0.56 -42.66 -5.00
CA LYS A 120 -0.78 -42.29 -4.54
C LYS A 120 -0.65 -41.17 -3.52
N VAL A 121 -1.01 -39.95 -3.90
CA VAL A 121 -0.92 -38.80 -2.98
C VAL A 121 -1.78 -38.99 -1.72
N ALA A 122 -2.95 -39.62 -1.85
CA ALA A 122 -3.83 -39.93 -0.72
C ALA A 122 -3.13 -40.77 0.36
N ASP A 123 -2.28 -41.71 -0.06
CA ASP A 123 -1.51 -42.59 0.82
C ASP A 123 -0.52 -41.78 1.66
N LEU A 124 0.17 -40.80 1.05
CA LEU A 124 1.08 -39.89 1.76
C LEU A 124 0.37 -39.13 2.87
N TYR A 125 -0.77 -38.52 2.56
CA TYR A 125 -1.53 -37.75 3.55
C TYR A 125 -2.04 -38.64 4.67
N ALA A 126 -2.64 -39.80 4.34
CA ALA A 126 -3.21 -40.73 5.30
C ALA A 126 -2.19 -41.24 6.34
N HIS A 127 -0.92 -41.37 5.95
CA HIS A 127 0.15 -41.88 6.80
C HIS A 127 1.01 -40.78 7.44
N SER A 128 0.51 -39.54 7.45
CA SER A 128 1.18 -38.38 8.03
C SER A 128 0.26 -37.65 9.00
N PRO A 129 0.80 -36.74 9.85
CA PRO A 129 -0.03 -35.86 10.67
C PRO A 129 -1.02 -35.01 9.87
N ALA A 130 -0.80 -34.82 8.56
CA ALA A 130 -1.69 -34.04 7.69
C ALA A 130 -3.01 -34.74 7.38
N ALA A 131 -3.20 -36.02 7.76
CA ALA A 131 -4.46 -36.73 7.58
C ALA A 131 -5.66 -36.01 8.24
N GLN A 132 -5.41 -35.33 9.36
CA GLN A 132 -6.42 -34.59 10.12
C GLN A 132 -6.58 -33.12 9.69
N PHE A 133 -5.80 -32.67 8.70
CA PHE A 133 -5.81 -31.28 8.27
C PHE A 133 -6.94 -31.03 7.28
N SER A 134 -7.50 -29.83 7.33
CA SER A 134 -8.50 -29.38 6.36
C SER A 134 -7.85 -29.05 5.02
N VAL A 135 -8.64 -28.94 3.96
CA VAL A 135 -8.15 -28.67 2.61
C VAL A 135 -8.24 -27.18 2.29
N GLY A 136 -7.16 -26.61 1.76
CA GLY A 136 -7.13 -25.24 1.26
C GLY A 136 -7.60 -24.19 2.27
N ALA A 137 -8.44 -23.26 1.81
CA ALA A 137 -8.94 -22.14 2.62
C ALA A 137 -9.83 -22.56 3.80
N ASP A 138 -10.35 -23.79 3.81
CA ASP A 138 -11.15 -24.34 4.91
C ASP A 138 -10.29 -24.65 6.15
N GLY A 139 -8.97 -24.80 5.98
CA GLY A 139 -8.04 -24.91 7.11
C GLY A 139 -7.61 -23.57 7.71
N ILE A 140 -8.05 -22.45 7.13
CA ILE A 140 -7.81 -21.08 7.63
C ILE A 140 -9.13 -20.58 8.25
N ASN A 141 -9.39 -21.05 9.46
CA ASN A 141 -10.61 -20.73 10.19
C ASN A 141 -10.48 -19.40 10.92
N LEU A 142 -11.51 -18.56 10.79
CA LEU A 142 -11.59 -17.31 11.54
C LEU A 142 -12.05 -17.60 12.98
N PRO A 143 -11.42 -17.00 14.00
CA PRO A 143 -11.92 -17.10 15.37
C PRO A 143 -13.26 -16.37 15.51
N ALA A 144 -13.94 -16.60 16.63
CA ALA A 144 -15.08 -15.77 17.01
C ALA A 144 -14.65 -14.30 17.10
N VAL A 145 -15.43 -13.42 16.47
CA VAL A 145 -15.12 -11.99 16.40
C VAL A 145 -15.97 -11.24 17.40
N HIS A 146 -15.32 -10.36 18.16
CA HIS A 146 -15.97 -9.48 19.12
C HIS A 146 -15.42 -8.07 18.95
N ARG A 147 -16.26 -7.07 19.23
CA ARG A 147 -15.77 -5.68 19.35
C ARG A 147 -14.74 -5.58 20.47
N THR A 148 -13.78 -4.69 20.30
CA THR A 148 -12.79 -4.36 21.32
C THR A 148 -13.10 -2.97 21.93
N SER A 149 -12.14 -2.40 22.65
CA SER A 149 -12.31 -1.09 23.29
C SER A 149 -12.42 0.04 22.26
N HIS A 150 -11.55 0.04 21.24
CA HIS A 150 -11.52 1.09 20.23
C HIS A 150 -11.89 0.63 18.81
N PHE A 151 -12.17 -0.66 18.61
CA PHE A 151 -12.56 -1.22 17.31
C PHE A 151 -13.91 -1.92 17.35
N SER A 152 -14.71 -1.68 16.30
CA SER A 152 -15.97 -2.38 16.07
C SER A 152 -15.72 -3.83 15.65
N GLU A 153 -16.72 -4.69 15.84
CA GLU A 153 -16.68 -6.07 15.39
C GLU A 153 -16.38 -6.19 13.88
N SER A 154 -16.96 -5.28 13.07
CA SER A 154 -16.71 -5.22 11.62
C SER A 154 -15.25 -4.90 11.26
N GLN A 155 -14.57 -4.07 12.05
CA GLN A 155 -13.17 -3.75 11.85
C GLN A 155 -12.26 -4.93 12.21
N VAL A 156 -12.53 -5.61 13.33
CA VAL A 156 -11.81 -6.82 13.71
C VAL A 156 -12.02 -7.94 12.66
N MET A 157 -13.24 -8.09 12.17
CA MET A 157 -13.54 -9.03 11.07
C MET A 157 -12.78 -8.66 9.79
N THR A 158 -12.70 -7.37 9.45
CA THR A 158 -11.94 -6.90 8.28
C THR A 158 -10.45 -7.23 8.40
N ALA A 159 -9.84 -7.04 9.58
CA ALA A 159 -8.46 -7.42 9.83
C ALA A 159 -8.24 -8.93 9.62
N LEU A 160 -9.10 -9.75 10.25
CA LEU A 160 -9.01 -11.22 10.18
C LEU A 160 -9.22 -11.75 8.76
N THR A 161 -10.18 -11.20 8.02
CA THR A 161 -10.45 -11.59 6.62
C THR A 161 -9.32 -11.15 5.69
N THR A 162 -8.76 -9.95 5.87
CA THR A 162 -7.58 -9.49 5.10
C THR A 162 -6.38 -10.42 5.32
N VAL A 163 -6.13 -10.85 6.57
CA VAL A 163 -5.07 -11.84 6.84
C VAL A 163 -5.38 -13.21 6.24
N LYS A 164 -6.64 -13.65 6.28
CA LYS A 164 -7.05 -14.90 5.61
C LYS A 164 -6.77 -14.82 4.10
N ASP A 165 -7.17 -13.74 3.45
CA ASP A 165 -6.90 -13.51 2.02
C ASP A 165 -5.39 -13.53 1.75
N TYR A 166 -4.59 -12.84 2.56
CA TYR A 166 -3.13 -12.89 2.45
C TYR A 166 -2.58 -14.32 2.54
N LEU A 167 -3.06 -15.13 3.50
CA LEU A 167 -2.60 -16.50 3.68
C LEU A 167 -2.99 -17.41 2.50
N VAL A 168 -4.20 -17.23 1.95
CA VAL A 168 -4.66 -17.94 0.75
C VAL A 168 -3.78 -17.58 -0.44
N GLU A 169 -3.64 -16.29 -0.75
CA GLU A 169 -2.86 -15.84 -1.90
C GLU A 169 -1.37 -16.19 -1.77
N SER A 170 -0.80 -16.09 -0.58
CA SER A 170 0.63 -16.31 -0.37
C SER A 170 1.04 -17.75 -0.12
N SER A 171 0.10 -18.68 0.05
CA SER A 171 0.39 -20.08 0.44
C SER A 171 -0.45 -21.15 -0.24
N LEU A 172 -1.51 -20.79 -0.97
CA LEU A 172 -2.43 -21.77 -1.59
C LEU A 172 -2.62 -21.53 -3.08
N ASP A 173 -2.49 -20.29 -3.55
CA ASP A 173 -2.62 -19.95 -4.96
C ASP A 173 -1.53 -20.65 -5.80
N ALA A 174 -1.96 -21.45 -6.80
CA ALA A 174 -1.05 -22.25 -7.62
C ALA A 174 -0.15 -21.39 -8.54
N ASP A 175 -0.64 -20.23 -9.00
CA ASP A 175 0.15 -19.28 -9.77
C ASP A 175 1.24 -18.62 -8.91
N VAL A 176 1.03 -18.53 -7.60
CA VAL A 176 2.05 -18.07 -6.65
C VAL A 176 3.03 -19.20 -6.29
N LEU A 177 2.51 -20.38 -5.95
CA LEU A 177 3.29 -21.54 -5.50
C LEU A 177 4.27 -22.03 -6.58
N THR A 178 3.78 -22.17 -7.82
CA THR A 178 4.55 -22.69 -8.95
C THR A 178 4.49 -21.79 -10.18
N GLY A 179 3.49 -20.92 -10.36
CA GLY A 179 3.43 -20.03 -11.53
C GLY A 179 4.39 -18.83 -11.49
N GLY A 180 5.02 -18.55 -10.35
CA GLY A 180 5.93 -17.42 -10.17
C GLY A 180 5.26 -16.04 -10.04
N SER A 181 3.92 -16.00 -9.99
CA SER A 181 3.15 -14.78 -9.77
C SER A 181 3.40 -14.20 -8.38
N THR A 182 3.54 -12.88 -8.30
CA THR A 182 3.67 -12.15 -7.02
C THR A 182 2.54 -11.17 -6.81
N ARG A 183 1.77 -10.87 -7.87
CA ARG A 183 0.75 -9.83 -7.89
C ARG A 183 -0.39 -10.08 -6.90
N PRO A 184 -0.94 -11.29 -6.74
CA PRO A 184 -2.04 -11.53 -5.80
C PRO A 184 -1.65 -11.20 -4.36
N VAL A 185 -0.42 -11.50 -3.96
CA VAL A 185 0.11 -11.13 -2.64
C VAL A 185 0.43 -9.63 -2.57
N ARG A 186 1.06 -9.08 -3.62
CA ARG A 186 1.52 -7.69 -3.64
C ARG A 186 0.39 -6.67 -3.42
N ILE A 187 -0.83 -6.94 -3.93
CA ILE A 187 -1.96 -6.01 -3.77
C ILE A 187 -2.50 -5.95 -2.33
N LEU A 188 -2.23 -6.99 -1.54
CA LEU A 188 -2.66 -7.11 -0.14
C LEU A 188 -1.64 -6.53 0.85
N VAL A 189 -0.44 -6.16 0.39
CA VAL A 189 0.63 -5.60 1.23
C VAL A 189 0.46 -4.09 1.36
N ASP A 190 0.73 -3.58 2.56
CA ASP A 190 0.76 -2.14 2.85
C ASP A 190 1.65 -1.37 1.83
N PRO A 191 1.21 -0.22 1.29
CA PRO A 191 1.95 0.53 0.28
C PRO A 191 3.36 0.95 0.70
N GLY A 192 3.58 1.22 1.98
CA GLY A 192 4.89 1.57 2.52
C GLY A 192 5.86 0.39 2.59
N GLN A 193 5.37 -0.85 2.53
CA GLN A 193 6.22 -2.05 2.45
C GLN A 193 6.52 -2.51 1.01
N LEU A 194 5.86 -1.95 -0.01
CA LEU A 194 6.04 -2.37 -1.41
C LEU A 194 7.48 -2.21 -1.91
N GLY A 195 8.21 -1.20 -1.42
CA GLY A 195 9.62 -1.03 -1.77
C GLY A 195 10.50 -2.20 -1.31
N GLN A 196 10.24 -2.72 -0.10
CA GLN A 196 10.92 -3.90 0.42
C GLN A 196 10.47 -5.16 -0.32
N PHE A 197 9.16 -5.33 -0.52
CA PHE A 197 8.58 -6.44 -1.28
C PHE A 197 9.23 -6.55 -2.67
N ASP A 198 9.19 -5.47 -3.46
CA ASP A 198 9.73 -5.44 -4.81
C ASP A 198 11.26 -5.65 -4.84
N ARG A 199 11.98 -5.30 -3.75
CA ARG A 199 13.41 -5.61 -3.61
C ARG A 199 13.65 -7.09 -3.33
N SER A 200 12.82 -7.74 -2.50
CA SER A 200 12.93 -9.19 -2.21
C SER A 200 12.85 -10.06 -3.45
N PHE A 201 12.09 -9.66 -4.48
CA PHE A 201 11.99 -10.42 -5.73
C PHE A 201 13.05 -10.06 -6.77
N ARG A 202 13.52 -8.80 -6.80
CA ARG A 202 14.59 -8.38 -7.73
C ARG A 202 15.98 -8.82 -7.27
N HIS A 203 16.24 -8.76 -5.97
CA HIS A 203 17.53 -9.08 -5.36
C HIS A 203 17.30 -9.89 -4.07
N PRO A 204 16.82 -11.14 -4.19
CA PRO A 204 16.54 -11.99 -3.03
C PRO A 204 17.80 -12.22 -2.19
N ALA A 205 17.71 -12.05 -0.88
CA ALA A 205 18.84 -12.22 0.03
C ALA A 205 18.41 -12.80 1.39
N ALA A 206 19.26 -13.62 1.98
CA ALA A 206 19.10 -14.15 3.34
C ALA A 206 19.65 -13.17 4.39
N ASP A 207 19.20 -11.91 4.35
CA ASP A 207 19.64 -10.83 5.24
C ASP A 207 18.60 -10.49 6.33
N GLY A 208 17.60 -11.35 6.49
CA GLY A 208 16.49 -11.18 7.42
C GLY A 208 15.45 -10.14 6.99
N ARG A 209 15.53 -9.62 5.76
CA ARG A 209 14.59 -8.62 5.22
C ARG A 209 14.17 -8.86 3.79
N HIS A 210 15.00 -9.52 2.98
CA HIS A 210 14.79 -9.59 1.53
C HIS A 210 14.66 -11.02 0.98
N ALA A 211 14.22 -11.96 1.81
CA ALA A 211 13.83 -13.28 1.34
C ALA A 211 12.44 -13.20 0.67
N ALA A 212 12.33 -13.51 -0.62
CA ALA A 212 11.05 -13.65 -1.31
C ALA A 212 10.16 -14.70 -0.63
N THR A 213 10.77 -15.79 -0.16
CA THR A 213 10.09 -16.86 0.59
C THR A 213 9.59 -16.44 1.98
N GLY A 214 10.05 -15.30 2.50
CA GLY A 214 9.51 -14.70 3.72
C GLY A 214 8.14 -14.06 3.49
N TRP A 215 7.85 -13.60 2.26
CA TRP A 215 6.55 -13.03 1.89
C TRP A 215 5.53 -14.11 1.52
N LEU A 216 5.94 -15.06 0.68
CA LEU A 216 5.05 -16.08 0.12
C LEU A 216 5.76 -17.42 -0.07
N VAL A 217 5.00 -18.51 -0.09
CA VAL A 217 5.53 -19.83 -0.41
C VAL A 217 5.68 -19.91 -1.92
N ARG A 218 6.89 -20.24 -2.38
CA ARG A 218 7.18 -20.42 -3.79
C ARG A 218 8.23 -21.49 -4.01
N PHE A 219 7.95 -22.35 -4.96
CA PHE A 219 8.84 -23.41 -5.40
C PHE A 219 9.45 -23.04 -6.76
N ASP A 220 10.57 -23.68 -7.11
CA ASP A 220 11.14 -23.54 -8.44
C ASP A 220 10.33 -24.39 -9.44
N PRO A 221 9.58 -23.76 -10.38
CA PRO A 221 8.71 -24.51 -11.29
C PRO A 221 9.46 -25.34 -12.32
N THR A 222 10.76 -25.09 -12.49
CA THR A 222 11.59 -25.95 -13.35
C THR A 222 12.00 -27.24 -12.65
N ALA A 223 11.88 -27.28 -11.32
CA ALA A 223 12.28 -28.42 -10.50
C ALA A 223 11.10 -29.24 -9.98
N VAL A 224 10.00 -28.58 -9.60
CA VAL A 224 8.84 -29.24 -8.97
C VAL A 224 7.52 -28.74 -9.50
N GLU A 225 6.51 -29.61 -9.42
CA GLU A 225 5.11 -29.27 -9.62
C GLU A 225 4.24 -29.82 -8.48
N LEU A 226 3.02 -29.29 -8.34
CA LEU A 226 2.02 -29.81 -7.40
C LEU A 226 1.50 -31.16 -7.92
N ALA A 227 1.67 -32.21 -7.13
CA ALA A 227 1.06 -33.52 -7.40
C ALA A 227 -0.42 -33.57 -6.98
N ASP A 228 -0.86 -32.62 -6.14
CA ASP A 228 -2.24 -32.41 -5.73
C ASP A 228 -2.42 -30.93 -5.34
N GLU A 229 -3.40 -30.26 -5.93
CA GLU A 229 -3.74 -28.85 -5.63
C GLU A 229 -4.44 -28.72 -4.26
N ARG A 230 -4.91 -29.82 -3.67
CA ARG A 230 -5.60 -29.85 -2.37
C ARG A 230 -4.61 -29.81 -1.21
N VAL A 231 -3.92 -28.68 -1.07
CA VAL A 231 -3.00 -28.40 0.03
C VAL A 231 -3.69 -28.62 1.37
N ARG A 232 -3.01 -29.30 2.30
CA ARG A 232 -3.52 -29.54 3.65
C ARG A 232 -3.11 -28.42 4.58
N VAL A 233 -4.06 -27.89 5.34
CA VAL A 233 -3.86 -26.71 6.17
C VAL A 233 -4.44 -26.93 7.56
N GLN A 234 -3.66 -26.53 8.57
CA GLN A 234 -4.11 -26.42 9.95
C GLN A 234 -3.43 -25.22 10.60
N GLY A 235 -4.18 -24.44 11.37
CA GLY A 235 -3.61 -23.33 12.10
C GLY A 235 -4.64 -22.51 12.85
N THR A 236 -4.19 -21.37 13.35
CA THR A 236 -5.03 -20.45 14.11
C THR A 236 -4.72 -19.00 13.74
N LEU A 237 -5.75 -18.16 13.85
CA LEU A 237 -5.65 -16.70 13.81
C LEU A 237 -6.04 -16.13 15.17
N ARG A 238 -5.39 -15.05 15.57
CA ARG A 238 -5.74 -14.29 16.77
C ARG A 238 -5.61 -12.80 16.48
N ALA A 239 -6.67 -12.06 16.75
CA ALA A 239 -6.66 -10.60 16.71
C ALA A 239 -6.57 -10.04 18.13
N THR A 240 -5.73 -9.01 18.32
CA THR A 240 -5.54 -8.30 19.58
C THR A 240 -5.41 -6.81 19.32
N GLU A 241 -6.18 -5.99 20.04
CA GLU A 241 -5.98 -4.54 20.06
C GLU A 241 -4.76 -4.24 20.93
N THR A 242 -3.72 -3.61 20.35
CA THR A 242 -2.47 -3.28 21.06
C THR A 242 -2.46 -1.84 21.56
N ASP A 243 -3.14 -0.93 20.86
CA ASP A 243 -3.37 0.44 21.28
C ASP A 243 -4.68 1.00 20.67
N LYS A 244 -5.00 2.27 20.94
CA LYS A 244 -6.25 2.91 20.52
C LYS A 244 -6.47 3.01 19.00
N SER A 245 -5.42 2.80 18.23
CA SER A 245 -5.34 2.96 16.78
C SER A 245 -4.86 1.71 16.06
N THR A 246 -4.47 0.65 16.79
CA THR A 246 -3.81 -0.52 16.19
C THR A 246 -4.49 -1.84 16.59
N ILE A 247 -4.83 -2.66 15.58
CA ILE A 247 -5.10 -4.09 15.74
C ILE A 247 -3.88 -4.85 15.24
N GLU A 248 -3.40 -5.80 16.01
CA GLU A 248 -2.48 -6.82 15.54
C GLU A 248 -3.20 -8.14 15.31
N VAL A 249 -2.85 -8.82 14.21
CA VAL A 249 -3.31 -10.17 13.92
C VAL A 249 -2.10 -11.08 13.85
N THR A 250 -2.12 -12.16 14.62
CA THR A 250 -1.11 -13.21 14.57
C THR A 250 -1.68 -14.46 13.91
N SER A 251 -0.86 -15.09 13.08
CA SER A 251 -1.17 -16.32 12.36
C SER A 251 -0.09 -17.36 12.68
N ASP A 252 -0.50 -18.58 13.03
CA ASP A 252 0.37 -19.76 13.09
C ASP A 252 -0.31 -20.88 12.29
N HIS A 253 0.16 -21.10 11.06
CA HIS A 253 -0.41 -22.08 10.13
C HIS A 253 0.66 -23.02 9.60
N THR A 254 0.29 -24.29 9.48
CA THR A 254 1.08 -25.33 8.82
C THR A 254 0.38 -25.73 7.52
N PHE A 255 1.12 -25.67 6.43
CA PHE A 255 0.70 -26.03 5.07
C PHE A 255 1.49 -27.26 4.62
N VAL A 256 0.80 -28.26 4.05
CA VAL A 256 1.42 -29.49 3.56
C VAL A 256 1.05 -29.72 2.09
N TYR A 257 2.07 -29.64 1.25
CA TYR A 257 1.99 -29.77 -0.20
C TYR A 257 2.42 -31.17 -0.61
N ALA A 258 1.79 -31.75 -1.63
CA ALA A 258 2.30 -32.93 -2.31
C ALA A 258 3.05 -32.47 -3.56
N LEU A 259 4.35 -32.76 -3.63
CA LEU A 259 5.23 -32.29 -4.70
C LEU A 259 5.86 -33.46 -5.43
N ARG A 260 6.06 -33.29 -6.74
CA ARG A 260 6.81 -34.24 -7.59
C ARG A 260 7.72 -33.47 -8.58
N PRO A 261 8.69 -34.13 -9.22
CA PRO A 261 9.51 -33.51 -10.26
C PRO A 261 8.66 -32.92 -11.40
N ALA A 262 8.98 -31.71 -11.86
CA ALA A 262 8.25 -31.03 -12.92
C ALA A 262 8.36 -31.73 -14.29
N ASP A 263 9.41 -32.51 -14.52
CA ASP A 263 9.70 -33.19 -15.78
C ASP A 263 9.17 -34.63 -15.85
N ASN A 264 8.58 -35.15 -14.77
CA ASN A 264 8.13 -36.53 -14.69
C ASN A 264 6.84 -36.67 -13.85
N GLY A 265 5.70 -36.62 -14.54
CA GLY A 265 4.37 -36.78 -13.92
C GLY A 265 4.10 -38.15 -13.31
N ASP A 266 4.85 -39.19 -13.71
CA ASP A 266 4.72 -40.56 -13.20
C ASP A 266 5.63 -40.85 -11.98
N ALA A 267 6.49 -39.89 -11.61
CA ALA A 267 7.34 -40.00 -10.45
C ALA A 267 6.53 -40.05 -9.15
N GLU A 268 7.11 -40.65 -8.11
CA GLU A 268 6.53 -40.61 -6.78
C GLU A 268 6.48 -39.17 -6.25
N ALA A 269 5.33 -38.81 -5.67
CA ALA A 269 5.20 -37.57 -4.94
C ALA A 269 5.75 -37.74 -3.52
N SER A 270 6.11 -36.62 -2.90
CA SER A 270 6.52 -36.53 -1.50
C SER A 270 5.84 -35.33 -0.82
N LEU A 271 5.63 -35.41 0.50
CA LEU A 271 5.09 -34.28 1.24
C LEU A 271 6.18 -33.25 1.54
N PHE A 272 5.80 -31.98 1.41
CA PHE A 272 6.59 -30.82 1.84
C PHE A 272 5.76 -29.98 2.80
N THR A 273 6.30 -29.72 3.98
CA THR A 273 5.61 -29.06 5.10
C THR A 273 6.22 -27.69 5.34
N VAL A 274 5.37 -26.67 5.44
CA VAL A 274 5.74 -25.29 5.75
C VAL A 274 4.92 -24.81 6.94
N ARG A 275 5.56 -24.50 8.06
CA ARG A 275 4.95 -23.76 9.16
C ARG A 275 5.30 -22.29 9.04
N ARG A 276 4.29 -21.42 9.03
CA ARG A 276 4.43 -19.97 8.95
C ARG A 276 3.81 -19.33 10.19
N GLN A 277 4.62 -18.56 10.90
CA GLN A 277 4.20 -17.69 11.97
C GLN A 277 4.34 -16.24 11.49
N LEU A 278 3.22 -15.55 11.34
CA LEU A 278 3.16 -14.20 10.79
C LEU A 278 2.50 -13.25 11.81
N GLN A 279 3.02 -12.04 11.89
CA GLN A 279 2.42 -10.95 12.69
C GLN A 279 2.11 -9.79 11.76
N PHE A 280 0.85 -9.37 11.78
CA PHE A 280 0.31 -8.27 10.99
C PHE A 280 -0.11 -7.13 11.89
N ARG A 281 0.00 -5.91 11.39
CA ARG A 281 -0.49 -4.69 11.99
C ARG A 281 -1.52 -4.04 11.07
N PHE A 282 -2.56 -3.47 11.67
CA PHE A 282 -3.58 -2.70 10.97
C PHE A 282 -3.88 -1.43 11.75
N ASP A 283 -3.70 -0.29 11.09
CA ASP A 283 -4.34 0.96 11.49
C ASP A 283 -5.71 1.13 10.79
N ARG A 284 -6.36 2.29 10.96
CA ARG A 284 -7.68 2.52 10.38
C ARG A 284 -7.66 2.68 8.85
N ASP A 285 -6.56 3.19 8.30
CA ASP A 285 -6.41 3.31 6.85
C ASP A 285 -6.17 1.94 6.23
N ASP A 286 -5.33 1.11 6.84
CA ASP A 286 -5.11 -0.30 6.46
C ASP A 286 -6.43 -1.07 6.38
N LEU A 287 -7.27 -0.95 7.42
CA LEU A 287 -8.58 -1.58 7.46
C LEU A 287 -9.52 -1.07 6.36
N ARG A 288 -9.45 0.22 6.03
CA ARG A 288 -10.28 0.85 4.99
C ARG A 288 -9.90 0.36 3.60
N ILE A 289 -8.61 0.20 3.33
CA ILE A 289 -8.09 -0.20 2.02
C ILE A 289 -7.84 -1.72 1.91
N ARG A 290 -8.00 -2.47 3.00
CA ARG A 290 -7.77 -3.92 3.12
C ARG A 290 -6.36 -4.34 2.72
N GLN A 291 -5.38 -3.63 3.25
CA GLN A 291 -3.97 -3.96 3.09
C GLN A 291 -3.39 -4.28 4.46
N ALA A 292 -2.42 -5.19 4.48
CA ALA A 292 -1.82 -5.69 5.70
C ALA A 292 -0.36 -5.25 5.76
N GLU A 293 0.02 -4.65 6.88
CA GLU A 293 1.42 -4.43 7.21
C GLU A 293 1.98 -5.67 7.92
N LEU A 294 3.04 -6.26 7.39
CA LEU A 294 3.69 -7.42 7.96
C LEU A 294 4.87 -7.00 8.83
N LEU A 295 4.82 -7.32 10.13
CA LEU A 295 5.90 -7.00 11.06
C LEU A 295 6.95 -8.12 11.13
N VAL A 296 6.49 -9.36 11.22
CA VAL A 296 7.32 -10.55 11.43
C VAL A 296 6.85 -11.68 10.52
N SER A 297 7.81 -12.34 9.88
CA SER A 297 7.61 -13.60 9.16
C SER A 297 8.63 -14.63 9.63
N TYR A 298 8.15 -15.69 10.28
CA TYR A 298 8.96 -16.83 10.69
C TYR A 298 8.48 -18.08 9.97
N LEU A 299 9.36 -18.68 9.17
CA LEU A 299 9.06 -19.82 8.33
C LEU A 299 9.99 -20.98 8.66
N GLN A 300 9.39 -22.15 8.91
CA GLN A 300 10.10 -23.43 8.98
C GLN A 300 9.60 -24.32 7.87
N ALA A 301 10.50 -24.86 7.05
CA ALA A 301 10.09 -25.65 5.88
C ALA A 301 10.99 -26.87 5.67
N GLY A 302 10.38 -28.00 5.28
CA GLY A 302 11.12 -29.20 4.92
C GLY A 302 10.24 -30.25 4.25
N PRO A 303 10.86 -31.24 3.60
CA PRO A 303 12.30 -31.55 3.61
C PRO A 303 13.12 -30.65 2.68
N LEU A 304 14.18 -30.03 3.22
CA LEU A 304 15.15 -29.20 2.48
C LEU A 304 16.59 -29.67 2.73
N ALA A 305 17.53 -29.28 1.88
CA ALA A 305 18.96 -29.42 2.19
C ALA A 305 19.39 -28.41 3.27
N CYS A 306 20.50 -28.69 3.95
CA CYS A 306 21.13 -27.77 4.90
C CYS A 306 22.64 -27.67 4.60
N PRO A 307 23.22 -26.47 4.42
CA PRO A 307 22.52 -25.19 4.21
C PRO A 307 21.73 -25.18 2.89
N ALA A 308 20.58 -24.50 2.86
CA ALA A 308 19.80 -24.28 1.64
C ALA A 308 19.71 -22.79 1.30
N GLU A 309 20.00 -22.47 0.04
CA GLU A 309 19.66 -21.18 -0.54
C GLU A 309 18.14 -21.11 -0.73
N SER A 310 17.46 -20.55 0.28
CA SER A 310 15.99 -20.51 0.35
C SER A 310 15.44 -19.09 0.20
N ALA A 311 16.28 -18.09 -0.11
CA ALA A 311 15.84 -16.69 -0.17
C ALA A 311 14.88 -16.42 -1.33
N ASN A 312 15.15 -16.98 -2.52
CA ASN A 312 14.34 -16.75 -3.71
C ASN A 312 13.21 -17.78 -3.88
N HIS A 313 13.53 -19.08 -3.77
CA HIS A 313 12.59 -20.19 -3.88
C HIS A 313 12.92 -21.26 -2.84
N LEU A 314 11.91 -21.99 -2.39
CA LEU A 314 12.12 -23.25 -1.68
C LEU A 314 12.48 -24.32 -2.71
N ARG A 315 13.53 -25.10 -2.43
CA ARG A 315 14.00 -26.19 -3.29
C ARG A 315 13.87 -27.53 -2.54
N PRO A 316 12.68 -28.16 -2.56
CA PRO A 316 12.39 -29.39 -1.84
C PRO A 316 13.35 -30.52 -2.18
N LEU A 317 13.66 -31.35 -1.18
CA LEU A 317 14.14 -32.71 -1.44
C LEU A 317 12.92 -33.58 -1.77
N LEU A 318 12.92 -34.18 -2.95
CA LEU A 318 11.81 -35.00 -3.43
C LEU A 318 11.95 -36.47 -3.00
N ALA A 319 10.91 -37.26 -3.27
CA ALA A 319 10.86 -38.70 -3.01
C ALA A 319 12.20 -39.42 -3.31
N GLY A 320 12.69 -40.18 -2.33
CA GLY A 320 13.93 -40.96 -2.44
C GLY A 320 15.24 -40.18 -2.26
N GLN A 321 15.21 -38.84 -2.32
CA GLN A 321 16.37 -37.99 -2.10
C GLN A 321 16.75 -37.92 -0.61
N LYS A 322 17.98 -37.49 -0.33
CA LYS A 322 18.52 -37.33 1.03
C LYS A 322 19.20 -35.97 1.15
N ALA A 323 19.17 -35.38 2.35
CA ALA A 323 20.07 -34.28 2.66
C ALA A 323 21.53 -34.78 2.68
N LYS A 324 22.43 -33.98 2.11
CA LYS A 324 23.88 -34.22 2.30
C LYS A 324 24.24 -33.96 3.76
N ALA A 325 25.20 -34.71 4.28
CA ALA A 325 25.74 -34.43 5.61
C ALA A 325 26.48 -33.07 5.58
N GLY A 326 26.10 -32.16 6.47
CA GLY A 326 26.71 -30.83 6.58
C GLY A 326 25.93 -29.97 7.58
N GLY A 327 26.65 -29.33 8.51
CA GLY A 327 26.08 -28.28 9.35
C GLY A 327 25.96 -26.95 8.58
N PRO A 328 25.33 -25.91 9.16
CA PRO A 328 25.38 -24.58 8.58
C PRO A 328 26.84 -24.13 8.40
N ALA A 329 27.09 -23.28 7.41
CA ALA A 329 28.41 -22.70 7.20
C ALA A 329 28.88 -21.93 8.45
N GLY A 330 30.19 -21.84 8.65
CA GLY A 330 30.77 -21.04 9.73
C GLY A 330 30.32 -19.58 9.63
N THR A 331 29.98 -18.98 10.78
CA THR A 331 29.61 -17.57 10.87
C THR A 331 30.83 -16.75 11.27
N ASP A 332 31.19 -15.75 10.46
CA ASP A 332 32.22 -14.77 10.82
C ASP A 332 31.59 -13.63 11.62
N PRO A 333 31.92 -13.46 12.92
CA PRO A 333 31.36 -12.40 13.75
C PRO A 333 31.85 -10.99 13.38
N TYR A 334 32.88 -10.87 12.53
CA TYR A 334 33.40 -9.60 12.03
C TYR A 334 32.84 -9.23 10.65
N ALA A 335 32.17 -10.15 9.96
CA ALA A 335 31.53 -9.87 8.69
C ALA A 335 30.33 -8.94 8.91
N THR A 336 30.37 -7.77 8.27
CA THR A 336 29.28 -6.79 8.28
C THR A 336 28.28 -7.11 7.18
N GLY A 337 27.45 -8.14 7.39
CA GLY A 337 26.35 -8.46 6.48
C GLY A 337 25.94 -9.93 6.49
N GLY A 338 24.63 -10.18 6.39
CA GLY A 338 24.02 -11.52 6.35
C GLY A 338 23.44 -11.95 7.71
N ALA A 339 22.26 -12.58 7.67
CA ALA A 339 21.72 -13.23 8.87
C ALA A 339 22.44 -14.56 9.10
N THR A 340 22.63 -14.96 10.36
CA THR A 340 23.17 -16.29 10.69
C THR A 340 22.33 -17.38 10.02
N ALA A 341 22.97 -18.24 9.22
CA ALA A 341 22.28 -19.34 8.57
C ALA A 341 21.78 -20.35 9.62
N LEU A 342 20.47 -20.37 9.85
CA LEU A 342 19.81 -21.35 10.71
C LEU A 342 19.50 -22.61 9.89
N CYS A 343 19.65 -23.77 10.51
CA CYS A 343 19.29 -25.06 9.93
C CYS A 343 18.70 -25.92 11.04
N GLY A 344 17.56 -26.54 10.78
CA GLY A 344 16.90 -27.48 11.68
C GLY A 344 16.89 -28.90 11.14
N THR A 345 16.50 -29.84 12.00
CA THR A 345 16.27 -31.24 11.62
C THR A 345 14.76 -31.45 11.50
N LEU A 346 14.32 -32.02 10.37
CA LEU A 346 12.93 -32.43 10.18
C LEU A 346 12.67 -33.70 11.00
N ALA A 347 11.71 -33.63 11.92
CA ALA A 347 11.31 -34.76 12.74
C ALA A 347 10.78 -35.92 11.87
N ALA A 348 11.15 -37.16 12.19
CA ALA A 348 10.64 -38.33 11.48
C ALA A 348 9.12 -38.46 11.59
N SER A 349 8.53 -38.06 12.72
CA SER A 349 7.08 -38.04 12.95
C SER A 349 6.32 -37.02 12.09
N ALA A 350 7.02 -36.05 11.48
CA ALA A 350 6.42 -35.10 10.55
C ALA A 350 6.37 -35.62 9.11
N GLN A 351 6.95 -36.79 8.83
CA GLN A 351 6.97 -37.43 7.52
C GLN A 351 6.00 -38.62 7.47
N PRO A 352 5.54 -39.04 6.28
CA PRO A 352 4.75 -40.25 6.13
C PRO A 352 5.47 -41.48 6.71
N SER A 353 4.76 -42.26 7.54
CA SER A 353 5.29 -43.51 8.11
C SER A 353 4.73 -44.73 7.38
N TRP A 354 5.60 -45.62 6.92
CA TRP A 354 5.27 -46.85 6.21
C TRP A 354 5.97 -48.04 6.86
#